data_AF-A0A524K0P3-F1
#
_entry.id   AF-A0A524K0P3-F1
#
_cell.length_a   1.000
_cell.length_b   1.000
_cell.length_c   1.000
_cell.angle_alpha   90.00
_cell.angle_beta   90.00
_cell.angle_gamma   90.00
#
_symmetry.space_group_name_H-M   'P 1'
#
loop_
_entity.id
_entity.type
_entity.pdbx_description
1 polymer ?
#
loop_
_entity_poly.entity_id
_entity_poly.type
_entity_poly.pdbx_seq_one_letter_code
_entity_poly.pdbx_strand_id
1 'polypeptide(L)'
;ECLKAADLDIGEGSLYPLLTRLVREGMLAAVWDTPDEGHPRKYYRLMPLGAAFFERATQERDRDQAAYEAIKAGACGTGNGAAADSGAVDSGMEGDDDQTTLS
;
A
#
# COMPACT_ATOMS: atom_id res chain seq x y z
N GLU A 1 13.51 -0.82 -22.43
CA GLU A 1 14.63 0.10 -22.14
C GLU A 1 14.79 0.42 -20.64
N CYS A 2 13.87 1.11 -19.95
CA CYS A 2 14.09 1.56 -18.56
C CYS A 2 14.32 0.45 -17.51
N LEU A 3 13.62 -0.69 -17.61
CA LEU A 3 13.82 -1.82 -16.67
C LEU A 3 15.22 -2.44 -16.76
N LYS A 4 15.76 -2.58 -17.98
CA LYS A 4 17.13 -3.06 -18.20
C LYS A 4 18.17 -2.05 -17.72
N ALA A 5 17.91 -0.76 -17.89
CA ALA A 5 18.79 0.30 -17.38
C ALA A 5 18.80 0.36 -15.84
N ALA A 6 17.75 -0.14 -15.18
CA ALA A 6 17.67 -0.29 -13.73
C ALA A 6 18.21 -1.63 -13.21
N ASP A 7 18.95 -2.39 -14.04
CA ASP A 7 19.52 -3.71 -13.75
C ASP A 7 18.47 -4.75 -13.28
N LEU A 8 17.21 -4.53 -13.65
CA LEU A 8 16.11 -5.40 -13.26
C LEU A 8 15.79 -6.38 -14.40
N ASP A 9 16.55 -7.48 -14.46
CA ASP A 9 16.31 -8.56 -15.41
C ASP A 9 15.16 -9.46 -14.94
N ILE A 10 13.94 -9.12 -15.33
CA ILE A 10 12.76 -9.95 -15.07
C ILE A 10 12.71 -11.05 -16.14
N GLY A 11 13.23 -12.22 -15.79
CA GLY A 11 13.14 -13.40 -16.65
C GLY A 11 11.70 -13.84 -16.91
N GLU A 12 11.46 -14.47 -18.07
CA GLU A 12 10.12 -14.97 -18.47
C GLU A 12 9.50 -15.90 -17.41
N GLY A 13 10.32 -16.63 -16.65
CA GLY A 13 9.88 -17.55 -15.60
C GLY A 13 9.18 -16.90 -14.40
N SER A 14 9.35 -15.61 -14.14
CA SER A 14 8.69 -14.90 -13.02
C SER A 14 7.47 -14.09 -13.46
N LEU A 15 7.40 -13.68 -14.72
CA LEU A 15 6.30 -12.88 -15.24
C LEU A 15 5.00 -13.67 -15.37
N TYR A 16 5.05 -14.87 -15.99
CA TYR A 16 3.83 -15.66 -16.24
C TYR A 16 3.12 -16.15 -14.98
N PRO A 17 3.82 -16.63 -13.93
CA PRO A 17 3.17 -16.99 -12.66
C PRO A 17 2.49 -15.79 -12.00
N LEU A 18 3.09 -14.60 -12.05
CA LEU A 18 2.50 -13.38 -11.51
C LEU A 18 1.23 -12.99 -12.28
N LEU A 19 1.29 -12.96 -13.62
CA LEU A 19 0.11 -12.65 -14.43
C LEU A 19 -1.02 -13.65 -14.19
N THR A 20 -0.69 -14.93 -14.07
CA THR A 20 -1.68 -15.99 -13.77
C THR A 20 -2.32 -15.78 -12.41
N ARG A 21 -1.53 -15.41 -11.40
CA ARG A 21 -2.04 -15.09 -10.06
C ARG A 21 -2.97 -13.88 -10.07
N LEU A 22 -2.57 -12.79 -10.74
CA LEU A 22 -3.38 -11.57 -10.84
C LEU A 22 -4.71 -11.80 -11.57
N VAL A 23 -4.72 -12.68 -12.58
CA VAL A 23 -5.97 -13.11 -13.23
C VAL A 23 -6.84 -13.92 -12.27
N ARG A 24 -6.26 -14.87 -11.52
CA ARG A 24 -6.99 -15.68 -10.52
C ARG A 24 -7.61 -14.82 -9.41
N GLU A 25 -6.93 -13.76 -9.00
CA GLU A 25 -7.38 -12.82 -7.98
C GLU A 25 -8.37 -11.76 -8.55
N GLY A 26 -8.73 -11.84 -9.83
CA GLY A 26 -9.70 -10.94 -10.48
C GLY A 26 -9.18 -9.53 -10.73
N MET A 27 -7.88 -9.30 -10.56
CA MET A 27 -7.23 -8.01 -10.81
C MET A 27 -6.96 -7.77 -12.30
N LEU A 28 -6.75 -8.83 -13.07
CA LEU A 28 -6.58 -8.79 -14.51
C LEU A 28 -7.63 -9.66 -15.21
N ALA A 29 -8.15 -9.18 -16.34
CA ALA A 29 -8.83 -10.02 -17.31
C ALA A 29 -7.83 -10.51 -18.36
N ALA A 30 -8.02 -11.75 -18.81
CA ALA A 30 -7.23 -12.37 -19.86
C ALA A 30 -8.12 -12.70 -21.05
N VAL A 31 -7.72 -12.26 -22.24
CA VAL A 31 -8.43 -12.52 -23.50
C VAL A 31 -7.47 -13.16 -24.49
N TRP A 32 -7.92 -14.22 -25.15
CA TRP A 32 -7.21 -14.80 -26.28
C TRP A 32 -7.58 -14.03 -27.54
N ASP A 33 -6.56 -13.53 -28.22
CA ASP A 33 -6.66 -13.05 -29.58
C ASP A 33 -6.20 -14.16 -30.50
N THR A 34 -7.15 -14.70 -31.25
CA THR A 34 -6.93 -15.78 -32.21
C THR A 34 -7.10 -15.17 -33.60
N PRO A 35 -6.03 -14.64 -34.20
CA PRO A 35 -6.11 -14.14 -35.57
C PRO A 35 -6.37 -15.30 -36.54
N ASP A 36 -7.00 -14.99 -37.69
CA ASP A 36 -7.25 -15.95 -38.78
C ASP A 36 -5.96 -16.61 -39.31
N GLU A 37 -4.82 -15.93 -39.12
CA GLU A 37 -3.49 -16.43 -39.46
C GLU A 37 -2.48 -16.04 -38.36
N GLY A 38 -1.76 -17.02 -37.79
CA GLY A 38 -0.69 -16.82 -36.81
C GLY A 38 -0.87 -17.52 -35.46
N HIS A 39 0.09 -17.32 -34.55
CA HIS A 39 0.04 -17.92 -33.22
C HIS A 39 -0.90 -17.14 -32.29
N PRO A 40 -1.72 -17.83 -31.48
CA PRO A 40 -2.64 -17.18 -30.54
C PRO A 40 -1.86 -16.35 -29.52
N ARG A 41 -2.36 -15.14 -29.24
CA ARG A 41 -1.75 -14.22 -28.27
C ARG A 41 -2.71 -13.95 -27.13
N LYS A 42 -2.17 -13.87 -25.91
CA LYS A 42 -2.96 -13.57 -24.72
C LYS A 42 -2.77 -12.11 -24.32
N TYR A 43 -3.85 -11.35 -24.35
CA TYR A 43 -3.89 -9.96 -23.94
C TYR A 43 -4.47 -9.84 -22.54
N TYR A 44 -3.83 -9.02 -21.71
CA TYR A 44 -4.27 -8.76 -20.34
C TYR A 44 -4.81 -7.34 -20.22
N ARG A 45 -5.91 -7.18 -19.51
CA ARG A 45 -6.53 -5.88 -19.21
C ARG A 45 -6.70 -5.70 -17.72
N LEU A 46 -6.40 -4.51 -17.22
CA LEU A 46 -6.62 -4.16 -15.82
C LEU A 46 -8.12 -4.09 -15.52
N MET A 47 -8.54 -4.74 -14.45
CA MET A 47 -9.92 -4.71 -13.95
C MET A 47 -10.10 -3.61 -12.90
N PRO A 48 -11.33 -3.16 -12.60
CA PRO A 48 -11.57 -2.14 -11.57
C PRO A 48 -10.95 -2.49 -10.20
N LEU A 49 -11.02 -3.76 -9.81
CA LEU A 49 -10.37 -4.27 -8.59
C LEU A 49 -8.84 -4.12 -8.65
N GLY A 50 -8.24 -4.47 -9.79
CA GLY A 50 -6.80 -4.33 -10.01
C GLY A 50 -6.35 -2.87 -10.02
N ALA A 51 -7.14 -1.96 -10.60
CA ALA A 51 -6.88 -0.53 -10.56
C ALA A 51 -6.92 0.03 -9.13
N ALA A 52 -7.96 -0.30 -8.36
CA ALA A 52 -8.06 0.14 -6.96
C ALA A 52 -6.93 -0.44 -6.08
N PHE A 53 -6.51 -1.67 -6.34
CA PHE A 53 -5.34 -2.26 -5.68
C PHE A 53 -4.05 -1.54 -6.07
N PHE A 54 -3.83 -1.30 -7.36
CA PHE A 54 -2.64 -0.62 -7.89
C PHE A 54 -2.49 0.79 -7.31
N GLU A 55 -3.57 1.56 -7.21
CA GLU A 55 -3.55 2.90 -6.61
C GLU A 55 -3.10 2.86 -5.14
N ARG A 56 -3.69 1.97 -4.33
CA ARG A 56 -3.31 1.82 -2.91
C ARG A 56 -1.86 1.37 -2.76
N ALA A 57 -1.44 0.37 -3.52
CA ALA A 57 -0.08 -0.14 -3.47
C ALA A 57 0.95 0.92 -3.88
N THR A 58 0.61 1.76 -4.86
CA THR A 58 1.47 2.88 -5.28
C THR A 58 1.60 3.92 -4.18
N GLN A 59 0.48 4.32 -3.55
CA GLN A 59 0.50 5.26 -2.44
C GLN A 59 1.32 4.76 -1.23
N GLU A 60 1.17 3.48 -0.89
CA GLU A 60 1.95 2.84 0.17
C GLU A 60 3.44 2.85 -0.17
N ARG A 61 3.81 2.39 -1.37
CA ARG A 61 5.19 2.42 -1.86
C ARG A 61 5.79 3.82 -1.80
N ASP A 62 5.04 4.84 -2.24
CA ASP A 62 5.52 6.21 -2.28
C ASP A 62 5.75 6.76 -0.86
N ARG A 63 4.89 6.40 0.09
CA ARG A 63 5.08 6.72 1.52
C ARG A 63 6.35 6.08 2.07
N ASP A 64 6.54 4.79 1.82
CA ASP A 64 7.69 4.04 2.31
C ASP A 64 8.99 4.54 1.68
N GLN A 65 8.97 4.86 0.39
CA GLN A 65 10.12 5.45 -0.31
C GLN A 65 10.47 6.82 0.28
N ALA A 66 9.48 7.66 0.57
CA ALA A 66 9.72 8.96 1.20
C ALA A 66 10.33 8.81 2.60
N ALA A 67 9.85 7.86 3.39
CA ALA A 67 10.42 7.56 4.71
C ALA A 67 11.87 7.05 4.59
N TYR A 68 12.15 6.15 3.65
CA TYR A 68 13.49 5.64 3.39
C TYR A 68 14.47 6.76 3.01
N GLU A 69 14.08 7.66 2.12
CA GLU A 69 14.93 8.80 1.74
C GLU A 69 15.15 9.77 2.92
N ALA A 70 14.13 10.00 3.76
CA ALA A 70 14.27 10.82 4.97
C ALA A 70 15.27 10.21 5.97
N ILE A 71 15.22 8.88 6.16
CA ILE A 71 16.19 8.16 7.00
C ILE A 71 17.60 8.31 6.44
N LYS A 72 17.76 8.10 5.13
CA LYS A 72 19.05 8.23 4.44
C LYS A 72 19.60 9.66 4.49
N ALA A 73 18.73 10.67 4.49
CA ALA A 73 19.08 12.08 4.64
C ALA A 73 19.42 12.48 6.09
N GLY A 74 19.34 11.55 7.05
CA GLY A 74 19.71 11.79 8.45
C GLY A 74 18.58 12.34 9.32
N ALA A 75 17.32 12.30 8.87
CA ALA A 75 16.18 12.75 9.68
C ALA A 75 15.92 11.86 10.91
N CYS A 76 16.51 10.66 10.95
CA CYS A 76 16.53 9.80 12.14
C CYS A 76 17.71 10.17 13.05
N GLY A 77 17.66 11.34 13.69
CA GLY A 77 18.72 11.68 14.62
C GLY A 77 18.85 13.13 15.07
N THR A 78 17.77 13.88 15.26
CA THR A 78 17.74 14.94 16.27
C THR A 78 16.32 15.03 16.81
N GLY A 79 16.18 14.79 18.11
CA GLY A 79 14.92 15.05 18.80
C GLY A 79 14.57 16.51 18.64
N ASN A 80 13.47 16.79 17.96
CA ASN A 80 12.78 18.06 18.12
C ASN A 80 11.33 17.74 18.44
N GLY A 81 11.00 17.81 19.74
CA GLY A 81 9.63 17.85 20.17
C GLY A 81 8.98 19.11 19.60
N ALA A 82 7.99 18.95 18.73
CA ALA A 82 7.02 19.98 18.40
C ALA A 82 5.87 19.38 17.58
N ALA A 83 4.84 18.88 18.28
CA ALA A 83 3.40 19.03 17.99
C ALA A 83 2.66 17.95 18.80
N ALA A 84 2.38 18.20 20.07
CA ALA A 84 1.11 18.79 20.52
C ALA A 84 0.12 17.70 20.96
N ASP A 85 0.31 17.23 22.20
CA ASP A 85 -0.79 16.86 23.08
C ASP A 85 -0.49 17.47 24.45
N SER A 86 -1.04 18.65 24.67
CA SER A 86 -1.15 19.27 25.98
C SER A 86 -2.49 18.84 26.58
N GLY A 87 -2.59 17.56 26.96
CA GLY A 87 -3.63 17.06 27.83
C GLY A 87 -3.30 17.49 29.26
N ALA A 88 -3.97 18.54 29.72
CA ALA A 88 -3.88 19.04 31.08
C ALA A 88 -4.10 17.90 32.10
N VAL A 89 -3.18 17.82 33.06
CA VAL A 89 -3.31 17.03 34.28
C VAL A 89 -4.35 17.72 35.15
N ASP A 90 -5.56 17.15 35.23
CA ASP A 90 -6.52 17.45 36.28
C ASP A 90 -6.44 16.33 37.32
N SER A 91 -5.68 16.62 38.37
CA SER A 91 -5.56 15.76 39.55
C SER A 91 -6.24 16.46 40.72
N GLY A 92 -7.35 15.89 41.18
CA GLY A 92 -7.76 15.92 42.59
C GLY A 92 -9.06 16.67 42.90
N MET A 93 -10.09 15.94 43.32
CA MET A 93 -10.56 16.00 44.71
C MET A 93 -11.51 14.83 45.01
N GLU A 94 -11.21 14.10 46.08
CA GLU A 94 -12.09 13.15 46.76
C GLU A 94 -13.41 13.77 47.18
N GLY A 95 -14.44 12.92 47.23
CA GLY A 95 -15.77 13.22 47.76
C GLY A 95 -16.63 11.96 47.76
N ASP A 96 -16.31 11.02 48.65
CA ASP A 96 -17.31 10.17 49.28
C ASP A 96 -18.47 11.05 49.77
N ASP A 97 -19.71 10.69 49.48
CA ASP A 97 -20.73 10.43 50.49
C ASP A 97 -22.16 10.36 49.91
N ASP A 98 -22.87 9.38 50.47
CA ASP A 98 -24.31 9.26 50.67
C ASP A 98 -25.25 8.78 49.55
N GLN A 99 -25.77 7.58 49.83
CA GLN A 99 -27.03 7.05 49.34
C GLN A 99 -28.17 8.04 49.60
N THR A 100 -29.22 8.08 48.75
CA THR A 100 -30.62 8.31 49.17
C THR A 100 -31.60 8.14 47.99
N THR A 101 -32.38 7.06 48.09
CA THR A 101 -33.80 6.85 47.72
C THR A 101 -34.41 7.33 46.39
N LEU A 102 -35.04 6.35 45.72
CA LEU A 102 -36.41 6.36 45.16
C LEU A 102 -37.03 7.71 44.75
N SER A 103 -37.43 7.79 43.48
CA SER A 103 -38.84 7.91 43.06
C SER A 103 -38.99 7.53 41.59
#